data_AF-A0A7S1K1Z3-F1
#
_entry.id   AF-A0A7S1K1Z3-F1
#
_cell.length_a   1.000
_cell.length_b   1.000
_cell.length_c   1.000
_cell.angle_alpha   90.00
_cell.angle_beta   90.00
_cell.angle_gamma   90.00
#
_symmetry.space_group_name_H-M   'P 1'
#
loop_
_entity.id
_entity.type
_entity.pdbx_description
1 polymer ?
#
loop_
_entity_poly.entity_id
_entity_poly.type
_entity_poly.pdbx_seq_one_letter_code
_entity_poly.pdbx_strand_id
1 'polypeptide(L)'
;GSRRTLTQTPGPSGESAPAPLPRHGAPSWPLSFSIASEKGTEEDEGHFDWWHRLFQIDDDLFYSTDVQTYLGFLKCSCRLLCILSLVGLVVVLPVNWTAKPLTDENLETPLDRASAQNIPPGSYRFWILYGVTWLYSVLTYLFIYQYRAMITDPDVPIRQMFNPTKYTLLVRGIHRDNIDANILYSHFRKFHKDRVVTAHLVMNYSRAIEAEHDLKWAQNKLERTRIQNAQRQREEQPELSVRPFWQCFRRVPAVRYWQEEVHYRAKLLEKIYVQGPTKGAGLGFVSFTSPDCVSDSLADPRV
;
A
#
# COMPACT_ATOMS: atom_id res chain seq x y z
N GLY A 1 -8.39 23.20 -80.64
CA GLY A 1 -7.53 23.13 -79.45
C GLY A 1 -7.88 21.86 -78.68
N SER A 2 -6.93 20.95 -78.57
CA SER A 2 -7.07 19.58 -78.07
C SER A 2 -6.90 19.49 -76.55
N ARG A 3 -7.71 18.66 -75.87
CA ARG A 3 -7.41 17.91 -74.62
C ARG A 3 -8.63 17.07 -74.24
N ARG A 4 -8.77 15.85 -74.76
CA ARG A 4 -8.34 14.56 -74.19
C ARG A 4 -8.88 14.28 -72.78
N THR A 5 -10.00 13.57 -72.78
CA THR A 5 -10.44 12.59 -71.79
C THR A 5 -9.36 11.55 -71.50
N LEU A 6 -9.18 11.21 -70.22
CA LEU A 6 -8.37 10.07 -69.79
C LEU A 6 -9.15 9.25 -68.76
N THR A 7 -9.19 7.97 -69.07
CA THR A 7 -9.94 6.84 -68.54
C THR A 7 -9.47 6.46 -67.14
N GLN A 8 -10.42 6.02 -66.29
CA GLN A 8 -10.17 5.32 -65.03
C GLN A 8 -9.66 3.90 -65.30
N THR A 9 -8.60 3.51 -64.58
CA THR A 9 -8.20 2.12 -64.32
C THR A 9 -8.30 1.84 -62.83
N PRO A 10 -8.85 0.69 -62.38
CA PRO A 10 -8.92 0.34 -60.97
C PRO A 10 -7.82 -0.64 -60.55
N GLY A 11 -7.32 -0.48 -59.33
CA GLY A 11 -6.57 -1.50 -58.60
C GLY A 11 -5.74 -0.91 -57.45
N PRO A 12 -5.30 -1.71 -56.47
CA PRO A 12 -5.95 -2.85 -55.84
C PRO A 12 -6.33 -2.55 -54.37
N SER A 13 -7.30 -3.29 -53.86
CA SER A 13 -7.57 -3.52 -52.44
C SER A 13 -6.31 -3.95 -51.70
N GLY A 14 -5.96 -3.25 -50.62
CA GLY A 14 -4.81 -3.56 -49.77
C GLY A 14 -5.03 -3.08 -48.34
N GLU A 15 -4.93 -4.05 -47.43
CA GLU A 15 -4.74 -3.97 -45.97
C GLU A 15 -5.39 -2.81 -45.18
N SER A 16 -6.49 -3.14 -44.50
CA SER A 16 -6.87 -2.48 -43.24
C SER A 16 -5.73 -2.62 -42.23
N ALA A 17 -5.04 -1.52 -41.94
CA ALA A 17 -4.09 -1.44 -40.83
C ALA A 17 -4.81 -1.82 -39.51
N PRO A 18 -4.19 -2.64 -38.63
CA PRO A 18 -4.79 -2.97 -37.36
C PRO A 18 -4.91 -1.71 -36.50
N ALA A 19 -6.09 -1.52 -35.91
CA ALA A 19 -6.39 -0.40 -35.03
C ALA A 19 -5.33 -0.29 -33.91
N PRO A 20 -4.83 0.92 -33.58
CA PRO A 20 -3.89 1.08 -32.49
C PRO A 20 -4.53 0.63 -31.18
N LEU A 21 -3.81 -0.20 -30.42
CA LEU A 21 -4.19 -0.65 -29.09
C LEU A 21 -4.54 0.57 -28.20
N PRO A 22 -5.56 0.45 -27.32
CA PRO A 22 -5.93 1.53 -26.44
C PRO A 22 -4.73 1.89 -25.57
N ARG A 23 -4.26 3.14 -25.70
CA ARG A 23 -3.37 3.74 -24.71
C ARG A 23 -4.16 3.77 -23.41
N HIS A 24 -3.96 2.78 -22.55
CA HIS A 24 -4.23 2.97 -21.14
C HIS A 24 -3.30 4.10 -20.70
N GLY A 25 -3.87 5.31 -20.61
CA GLY A 25 -3.20 6.44 -20.03
C GLY A 25 -2.70 6.00 -18.67
N ALA A 26 -1.39 6.09 -18.46
CA ALA A 26 -0.82 5.96 -17.13
C ALA A 26 -1.62 6.91 -16.23
N PRO A 27 -2.09 6.47 -15.04
CA PRO A 27 -2.62 7.42 -14.08
C PRO A 27 -1.47 8.37 -13.75
N SER A 28 -1.54 9.58 -14.31
CA SER A 28 -0.70 10.69 -13.91
C SER A 28 -1.14 11.03 -12.50
N TRP A 29 -0.56 10.36 -11.52
CA TRP A 29 -0.65 10.82 -10.14
C TRP A 29 0.07 12.16 -10.10
N PRO A 30 -0.62 13.30 -9.90
CA PRO A 30 0.09 14.52 -9.62
C PRO A 30 0.89 14.26 -8.34
N LEU A 31 2.20 14.51 -8.39
CA LEU A 31 3.08 14.48 -7.21
C LEU A 31 2.79 15.64 -6.22
N SER A 32 1.64 16.28 -6.36
CA SER A 32 1.03 17.14 -5.36
C SER A 32 -0.16 16.40 -4.76
N PHE A 33 -0.05 16.04 -3.49
CA PHE A 33 -1.20 15.71 -2.65
C PHE A 33 -1.99 17.00 -2.45
N SER A 34 -2.69 17.48 -3.48
CA SER A 34 -3.64 18.55 -3.33
C SER A 34 -4.91 17.90 -2.81
N ILE A 35 -5.05 17.89 -1.48
CA ILE A 35 -6.38 17.80 -0.88
C ILE A 35 -7.20 18.87 -1.59
N ALA A 36 -8.26 18.47 -2.27
CA ALA A 36 -9.21 19.39 -2.83
C ALA A 36 -9.78 20.19 -1.66
N SER A 37 -9.21 21.36 -1.42
CA SER A 37 -9.71 22.35 -0.48
C SER A 37 -11.00 22.86 -1.09
N GLU A 38 -12.09 22.22 -0.71
CA GLU A 38 -13.42 22.73 -0.93
C GLU A 38 -13.49 24.09 -0.23
N LYS A 39 -13.77 25.14 -1.02
CA LYS A 39 -13.80 26.56 -0.65
C LYS A 39 -14.17 26.82 0.82
N GLY A 40 -13.15 26.93 1.66
CA GLY A 40 -13.22 27.51 3.00
C GLY A 40 -12.33 28.74 3.00
N THR A 41 -12.90 29.86 3.40
CA THR A 41 -12.27 31.18 3.56
C THR A 41 -10.88 31.08 4.20
N GLU A 42 -9.88 31.68 3.55
CA GLU A 42 -8.55 31.94 4.10
C GLU A 42 -8.68 32.92 5.28
N GLU A 43 -9.02 32.38 6.46
CA GLU A 43 -8.83 33.04 7.75
C GLU A 43 -7.71 32.29 8.46
N ASP A 44 -6.55 32.95 8.58
CA ASP A 44 -5.34 32.60 9.33
C ASP A 44 -5.37 31.24 10.06
N GLU A 45 -5.03 30.16 9.33
CA GLU A 45 -4.86 28.84 9.93
C GLU A 45 -3.70 28.88 10.93
N GLY A 46 -4.02 28.78 12.21
CA GLY A 46 -3.01 28.63 13.25
C GLY A 46 -2.18 27.37 12.97
N HIS A 47 -0.89 27.38 13.29
CA HIS A 47 0.01 26.23 13.13
C HIS A 47 -0.49 24.90 13.77
N PHE A 48 -1.55 24.95 14.58
CA PHE A 48 -2.17 23.82 15.28
C PHE A 48 -3.63 23.53 14.88
N ASP A 49 -4.23 24.25 13.92
CA ASP A 49 -5.64 24.03 13.54
C ASP A 49 -5.89 22.65 12.92
N TRP A 50 -4.88 22.06 12.29
CA TRP A 50 -4.93 20.69 11.80
C TRP A 50 -5.09 19.65 12.92
N TRP A 51 -4.62 19.95 14.14
CA TRP A 51 -4.68 19.04 15.29
C TRP A 51 -6.12 18.86 15.76
N HIS A 52 -6.88 19.95 15.87
CA HIS A 52 -8.29 19.91 16.25
C HIS A 52 -9.15 19.25 15.17
N ARG A 53 -8.84 19.49 13.89
CA ARG A 53 -9.49 18.81 12.76
C ARG A 53 -9.36 17.29 12.85
N LEU A 54 -8.21 16.76 13.29
CA LEU A 54 -8.00 15.31 13.45
C LEU A 54 -9.00 14.66 14.43
N PHE A 55 -9.42 15.37 15.48
CA PHE A 55 -10.39 14.87 16.45
C PHE A 55 -11.85 15.04 16.03
N GLN A 56 -12.11 15.92 15.05
CA GLN A 56 -13.43 16.19 14.49
C GLN A 56 -13.77 15.30 13.29
N ILE A 57 -12.83 14.51 12.77
CA ILE A 57 -13.12 13.58 11.70
C ILE A 57 -14.09 12.51 12.20
N ASP A 58 -15.29 12.50 11.63
CA ASP A 58 -16.29 11.46 11.87
C ASP A 58 -15.80 10.12 11.31
N ASP A 59 -16.03 9.06 12.06
CA ASP A 59 -15.59 7.70 11.72
C ASP A 59 -16.26 7.21 10.40
N ASP A 60 -17.36 7.83 9.99
CA ASP A 60 -18.11 7.57 8.75
C ASP A 60 -17.49 8.17 7.48
N LEU A 61 -16.51 9.07 7.62
CA LEU A 61 -15.87 9.72 6.47
C LEU A 61 -15.03 8.74 5.63
N PHE A 62 -14.42 7.74 6.29
CA PHE A 62 -13.57 6.77 5.61
C PHE A 62 -14.39 5.56 5.16
N TYR A 63 -14.30 5.20 3.88
CA TYR A 63 -15.00 4.04 3.36
C TYR A 63 -14.30 2.71 3.72
N SER A 64 -12.98 2.72 3.95
CA SER A 64 -12.19 1.52 4.22
C SER A 64 -12.24 1.11 5.69
N THR A 65 -12.68 -0.12 5.92
CA THR A 65 -12.81 -0.72 7.27
C THR A 65 -11.49 -0.80 8.02
N ASP A 66 -10.38 -1.08 7.33
CA ASP A 66 -9.06 -1.18 7.97
C ASP A 66 -8.63 0.18 8.55
N VAL A 67 -8.91 1.26 7.82
CA VAL A 67 -8.59 2.62 8.26
C VAL A 67 -9.48 3.02 9.42
N GLN A 68 -10.79 2.75 9.34
CA GLN A 68 -11.72 2.99 10.45
C GLN A 68 -11.30 2.24 11.72
N THR A 69 -10.95 0.97 11.60
CA THR A 69 -10.53 0.12 12.73
C THR A 69 -9.26 0.67 13.38
N TYR A 70 -8.28 1.06 12.55
CA TYR A 70 -7.01 1.63 13.01
C TYR A 70 -7.18 3.00 13.66
N LEU A 71 -7.97 3.90 13.07
CA LEU A 71 -8.25 5.21 13.65
C LEU A 71 -9.06 5.09 14.94
N GLY A 72 -10.04 4.19 14.98
CA GLY A 72 -10.78 3.85 16.19
C GLY A 72 -9.85 3.33 17.29
N PHE A 73 -8.89 2.45 16.95
CA PHE A 73 -7.86 1.99 17.89
C PHE A 73 -7.04 3.16 18.46
N LEU A 74 -6.58 4.08 17.61
CA LEU A 74 -5.78 5.23 18.03
C LEU A 74 -6.58 6.17 18.95
N LYS A 75 -7.83 6.48 18.59
CA LYS A 75 -8.74 7.34 19.37
C LYS A 75 -9.01 6.74 20.75
N CYS A 76 -9.30 5.45 20.79
CA CYS A 76 -9.49 4.70 22.02
C CYS A 76 -8.20 4.65 22.86
N SER A 77 -7.05 4.38 22.25
CA SER A 77 -5.75 4.35 22.92
C SER A 77 -5.37 5.71 23.51
N CYS A 78 -5.65 6.80 22.79
CA CYS A 78 -5.45 8.16 23.27
C CYS A 78 -6.29 8.44 24.53
N ARG A 79 -7.58 8.07 24.52
CA ARG A 79 -8.44 8.18 25.71
C ARG A 79 -7.91 7.38 26.90
N LEU A 80 -7.46 6.14 26.68
CA LEU A 80 -6.85 5.32 27.73
C LEU A 80 -5.60 6.00 28.30
N LEU A 81 -4.69 6.46 27.44
CA LEU A 81 -3.48 7.15 27.85
C LEU A 81 -3.78 8.43 28.63
N CYS A 82 -4.80 9.20 28.25
CA CYS A 82 -5.25 10.37 29.01
C CYS A 82 -5.72 9.98 30.42
N ILE A 83 -6.51 8.91 30.56
CA ILE A 83 -6.99 8.43 31.87
C ILE A 83 -5.82 7.95 32.72
N LEU A 84 -4.92 7.14 32.16
CA LEU A 84 -3.74 6.63 32.87
C LEU A 84 -2.80 7.78 33.26
N SER A 85 -2.60 8.77 32.39
CA SER A 85 -1.81 9.96 32.66
C SER A 85 -2.40 10.78 33.82
N LEU A 86 -3.73 10.96 33.84
CA LEU A 86 -4.41 11.66 34.93
C LEU A 86 -4.22 10.94 36.27
N VAL A 87 -4.38 9.61 36.30
CA VAL A 87 -4.14 8.81 37.51
C VAL A 87 -2.67 8.90 37.94
N GLY A 88 -1.73 8.89 36.99
CA GLY A 88 -0.31 9.06 37.25
C GLY A 88 0.00 10.41 37.88
N LEU A 89 -0.60 11.48 37.36
CA LEU A 89 -0.40 12.84 37.86
C LEU A 89 -1.04 13.05 39.24
N VAL A 90 -2.21 12.46 39.49
CA VAL A 90 -2.95 12.65 40.75
C VAL A 90 -2.44 11.74 41.87
N VAL A 91 -2.00 10.53 41.55
CA VAL A 91 -1.66 9.51 42.57
C VAL A 91 -0.17 9.22 42.61
N VAL A 92 0.44 8.87 41.46
CA VAL A 92 1.85 8.43 41.43
C VAL A 92 2.79 9.59 41.70
N LEU A 93 2.55 10.75 41.07
CA LEU A 93 3.42 11.91 41.18
C LEU A 93 3.49 12.46 42.62
N PRO A 94 2.38 12.68 43.36
CA PRO A 94 2.45 13.20 44.72
C PRO A 94 3.00 12.19 45.72
N VAL A 95 2.70 10.89 45.54
CA VAL A 95 3.24 9.82 46.38
C VAL A 95 4.77 9.75 46.27
N ASN A 96 5.30 9.88 45.05
CA ASN A 96 6.75 9.91 44.84
C ASN A 96 7.37 11.21 45.34
N TRP A 97 6.73 12.36 45.09
CA TRP A 97 7.26 13.68 45.48
C TRP A 97 7.37 13.88 47.00
N THR A 98 6.41 13.33 47.74
CA THR A 98 6.35 13.40 49.22
C THR A 98 7.17 12.30 49.90
N ALA A 99 7.88 11.46 49.13
CA ALA A 99 8.60 10.30 49.67
C ALA A 99 9.79 10.70 50.56
N LYS A 100 10.55 11.74 50.18
CA LYS A 100 11.72 12.24 50.94
C LYS A 100 11.43 13.54 51.71
N PRO A 101 11.97 13.71 52.93
CA PRO A 101 11.98 15.00 53.63
C PRO A 101 12.82 16.03 52.87
N LEU A 102 12.41 17.31 52.94
CA LEU A 102 12.95 18.46 52.19
C LEU A 102 14.44 18.78 52.42
N THR A 103 15.11 18.05 53.31
CA THR A 103 16.44 18.39 53.85
C THR A 103 17.58 17.59 53.21
N ASP A 104 17.28 16.69 52.28
CA ASP A 104 18.27 15.81 51.68
C ASP A 104 18.92 16.52 50.48
N GLU A 105 20.08 17.12 50.69
CA GLU A 105 20.81 17.98 49.72
C GLU A 105 21.30 17.25 48.45
N ASN A 106 21.05 15.94 48.34
CA ASN A 106 21.48 15.10 47.22
C ASN A 106 20.48 15.04 46.04
N LEU A 107 19.47 15.92 45.97
CA LEU A 107 18.57 16.00 44.81
C LEU A 107 18.92 17.20 43.94
N GLU A 108 19.60 16.93 42.82
CA GLU A 108 20.05 17.94 41.87
C GLU A 108 18.92 18.40 40.92
N THR A 109 17.93 17.54 40.63
CA THR A 109 16.82 17.88 39.73
C THR A 109 15.43 17.60 40.31
N PRO A 110 14.38 18.35 39.89
CA PRO A 110 13.00 18.08 40.28
C PRO A 110 12.51 16.70 39.81
N LEU A 111 13.11 16.16 38.74
CA LEU A 111 12.77 14.82 38.23
C LEU A 111 13.29 13.72 39.15
N ASP A 112 14.46 13.92 39.77
CA ASP A 112 15.02 12.99 40.76
C ASP A 112 14.08 12.84 41.96
N ARG A 113 13.30 13.87 42.28
CA ARG A 113 12.32 13.85 43.37
C ARG A 113 11.09 12.98 43.08
N ALA A 114 10.71 12.86 41.81
CA ALA A 114 9.56 12.06 41.37
C ALA A 114 9.91 10.57 41.18
N SER A 115 11.16 10.16 41.42
CA SER A 115 11.62 8.78 41.28
C SER A 115 11.10 7.86 42.39
N ALA A 116 10.70 6.64 42.01
CA ALA A 116 10.29 5.59 42.94
C ALA A 116 11.43 5.10 43.86
N GLN A 117 12.70 5.40 43.51
CA GLN A 117 13.87 5.07 44.33
C GLN A 117 13.91 5.83 45.65
N ASN A 118 13.19 6.96 45.76
CA ASN A 118 13.14 7.76 46.99
C ASN A 118 12.26 7.15 48.08
N ILE A 119 11.58 6.03 47.83
CA ILE A 119 10.68 5.40 48.77
C ILE A 119 11.47 4.45 49.67
N PRO A 120 11.49 4.68 51.01
CA PRO A 120 12.23 3.81 51.91
C PRO A 120 11.58 2.42 52.00
N PRO A 121 12.39 1.36 52.14
CA PRO A 121 11.88 0.00 52.28
C PRO A 121 10.98 -0.12 53.52
N GLY A 122 9.82 -0.76 53.38
CA GLY A 122 8.83 -0.92 54.44
C GLY A 122 7.78 0.21 54.55
N SER A 123 7.83 1.23 53.69
CA SER A 123 6.82 2.29 53.66
C SER A 123 5.49 1.85 53.03
N TYR A 124 4.37 2.32 53.59
CA TYR A 124 3.02 2.12 53.03
C TYR A 124 2.88 2.67 51.58
N ARG A 125 3.74 3.62 51.20
CA ARG A 125 3.75 4.24 49.86
C ARG A 125 4.05 3.23 48.75
N PHE A 126 4.89 2.24 49.03
CA PHE A 126 5.18 1.17 48.08
C PHE A 126 3.94 0.34 47.78
N TRP A 127 3.11 0.06 48.80
CA TRP A 127 1.83 -0.64 48.64
C TRP A 127 0.83 0.17 47.81
N ILE A 128 0.84 1.50 47.91
CA ILE A 128 0.02 2.37 47.06
C ILE A 128 0.45 2.24 45.60
N LEU A 129 1.74 2.35 45.29
CA LEU A 129 2.24 2.18 43.92
C LEU A 129 1.94 0.79 43.36
N TYR A 130 2.08 -0.25 44.19
CA TYR A 130 1.71 -1.61 43.83
C TYR A 130 0.21 -1.71 43.48
N GLY A 131 -0.67 -1.13 44.31
CA GLY A 131 -2.11 -1.08 44.04
C GLY A 131 -2.45 -0.31 42.76
N VAL A 132 -1.80 0.83 42.51
CA VAL A 132 -1.98 1.61 41.27
C VAL A 132 -1.51 0.82 40.04
N THR A 133 -0.46 0.00 40.17
CA THR A 133 0.02 -0.86 39.08
C THR A 133 -1.02 -1.93 38.72
N TRP A 134 -1.67 -2.52 39.72
CA TRP A 134 -2.81 -3.42 39.50
C TRP A 134 -3.99 -2.68 38.87
N LEU A 135 -4.30 -1.47 39.32
CA LEU A 135 -5.34 -0.64 38.72
C LEU A 135 -5.07 -0.38 37.23
N TYR A 136 -3.84 -0.01 36.86
CA TYR A 136 -3.44 0.15 35.46
C TYR A 136 -3.60 -1.13 34.65
N SER A 137 -3.22 -2.26 35.22
CA SER A 137 -3.37 -3.57 34.58
C SER A 137 -4.85 -3.89 34.31
N VAL A 138 -5.72 -3.68 35.31
CA VAL A 138 -7.17 -3.91 35.18
C VAL A 138 -7.79 -2.97 34.15
N LEU A 139 -7.48 -1.66 34.21
CA LEU A 139 -8.01 -0.67 33.26
C LEU A 139 -7.59 -0.99 31.82
N THR A 140 -6.33 -1.37 31.62
CA THR A 140 -5.81 -1.76 30.30
C THR A 140 -6.48 -3.04 29.81
N TYR A 141 -6.70 -4.02 30.69
CA TYR A 141 -7.38 -5.27 30.32
C TYR A 141 -8.85 -5.04 29.94
N LEU A 142 -9.58 -4.25 30.73
CA LEU A 142 -10.96 -3.85 30.43
C LEU A 142 -11.05 -3.12 29.10
N PHE A 143 -10.09 -2.23 28.82
CA PHE A 143 -9.99 -1.53 27.55
C PHE A 143 -9.80 -2.50 26.38
N ILE A 144 -8.86 -3.44 26.47
CA ILE A 144 -8.62 -4.44 25.43
C ILE A 144 -9.88 -5.30 25.22
N TYR A 145 -10.57 -5.68 26.30
CA TYR A 145 -11.81 -6.44 26.23
C TYR A 145 -12.93 -5.68 25.52
N GLN A 146 -13.15 -4.41 25.87
CA GLN A 146 -14.15 -3.56 25.23
C GLN A 146 -13.83 -3.30 23.75
N TYR A 147 -12.56 -3.02 23.45
CA TYR A 147 -12.12 -2.80 22.07
C TYR A 147 -12.30 -4.07 21.22
N ARG A 148 -11.97 -5.25 21.77
CA ARG A 148 -12.24 -6.53 21.11
C ARG A 148 -13.73 -6.73 20.84
N ALA A 149 -14.60 -6.43 21.81
CA ALA A 149 -16.05 -6.54 21.62
C ALA A 149 -16.53 -5.63 20.48
N MET A 150 -16.05 -4.38 20.43
CA MET A 150 -16.38 -3.41 19.38
C MET A 150 -15.95 -3.86 17.96
N ILE A 151 -14.78 -4.51 17.81
CA ILE A 151 -14.33 -5.03 16.50
C ILE A 151 -15.09 -6.32 16.12
N THR A 152 -15.44 -7.13 17.11
CA THR A 152 -16.06 -8.44 16.89
C THR A 152 -17.57 -8.31 16.65
N ASP A 153 -18.17 -7.16 16.97
CA ASP A 153 -19.61 -6.96 16.85
C ASP A 153 -20.04 -7.08 15.37
N PRO A 154 -20.81 -8.13 15.01
CA PRO A 154 -21.22 -8.38 13.63
C PRO A 154 -22.26 -7.36 13.14
N ASP A 155 -22.86 -6.61 14.07
CA ASP A 155 -23.90 -5.62 13.81
C ASP A 155 -23.33 -4.25 13.39
N VAL A 156 -22.02 -4.02 13.52
CA VAL A 156 -21.39 -2.89 12.83
C VAL A 156 -21.35 -3.31 11.36
N PRO A 157 -22.10 -2.64 10.47
CA PRO A 157 -21.98 -2.88 9.05
C PRO A 157 -20.61 -2.33 8.67
N ILE A 158 -19.56 -3.14 8.84
CA ILE A 158 -18.43 -3.15 7.95
C ILE A 158 -19.12 -3.09 6.59
N ARG A 159 -19.06 -1.93 5.92
CA ARG A 159 -19.56 -1.80 4.57
C ARG A 159 -18.73 -2.80 3.80
N GLN A 160 -19.23 -4.03 3.70
CA GLN A 160 -18.57 -5.11 3.01
C GLN A 160 -18.73 -4.76 1.55
N MET A 161 -17.94 -3.79 1.10
CA MET A 161 -17.68 -3.60 -0.30
C MET A 161 -17.29 -4.97 -0.80
N PHE A 162 -17.84 -5.34 -1.95
CA PHE A 162 -17.59 -6.61 -2.60
C PHE A 162 -16.09 -6.92 -2.53
N ASN A 163 -15.71 -7.82 -1.62
CA ASN A 163 -14.32 -8.18 -1.42
C ASN A 163 -14.09 -9.47 -2.22
N PRO A 164 -13.45 -9.39 -3.40
CA PRO A 164 -13.25 -10.55 -4.27
C PRO A 164 -12.45 -11.66 -3.59
N THR A 165 -11.68 -11.34 -2.56
CA THR A 165 -10.93 -12.29 -1.74
C THR A 165 -11.85 -13.28 -1.02
N LYS A 166 -13.06 -12.86 -0.61
CA LYS A 166 -14.03 -13.76 0.05
C LYS A 166 -14.60 -14.81 -0.90
N TYR A 167 -14.50 -14.59 -2.20
CA TYR A 167 -15.04 -15.45 -3.25
C TYR A 167 -13.97 -16.26 -3.97
N THR A 168 -12.68 -16.05 -3.67
CA THR A 168 -11.58 -16.61 -4.44
C THR A 168 -10.61 -17.39 -3.55
N LEU A 169 -10.33 -18.64 -3.91
CA LEU A 169 -9.33 -19.49 -3.27
C LEU A 169 -8.01 -19.42 -4.02
N LEU A 170 -6.90 -19.34 -3.26
CA LEU A 170 -5.55 -19.55 -3.77
C LEU A 170 -5.17 -21.03 -3.61
N VAL A 171 -5.03 -21.72 -4.72
CA VAL A 171 -4.57 -23.11 -4.78
C VAL A 171 -3.05 -23.12 -4.98
N ARG A 172 -2.33 -23.86 -4.14
CA ARG A 172 -0.87 -24.01 -4.21
C ARG A 172 -0.48 -25.45 -4.53
N GLY A 173 0.73 -25.65 -5.02
CA GLY A 173 1.27 -27.00 -5.26
C GLY A 173 0.90 -27.60 -6.62
N ILE A 174 0.46 -26.77 -7.57
CA ILE A 174 0.18 -27.22 -8.94
C ILE A 174 1.52 -27.51 -9.64
N HIS A 175 1.60 -28.63 -10.38
CA HIS A 175 2.78 -28.93 -11.19
C HIS A 175 3.03 -27.81 -12.21
N ARG A 176 4.27 -27.32 -12.27
CA ARG A 176 4.65 -26.13 -13.07
C ARG A 176 4.55 -26.32 -14.57
N ASP A 177 4.53 -27.57 -15.03
CA ASP A 177 4.43 -27.92 -16.44
C ASP A 177 2.97 -27.98 -16.91
N ASN A 178 2.00 -27.98 -15.98
CA ASN A 178 0.59 -27.87 -16.31
C ASN A 178 0.25 -26.41 -16.56
N ILE A 179 0.00 -26.05 -17.83
CA ILE A 179 -0.34 -24.68 -18.24
C ILE A 179 -1.86 -24.48 -18.33
N ASP A 180 -2.62 -25.57 -18.44
CA ASP A 180 -4.06 -25.51 -18.68
C ASP A 180 -4.88 -25.25 -17.41
N ALA A 181 -5.45 -24.05 -17.32
CA ALA A 181 -6.39 -23.67 -16.26
C ALA A 181 -7.65 -24.55 -16.23
N ASN A 182 -8.00 -25.19 -17.35
CA ASN A 182 -9.14 -26.10 -17.46
C ASN A 182 -9.00 -27.33 -16.56
N ILE A 183 -7.77 -27.81 -16.31
CA ILE A 183 -7.54 -28.95 -15.41
C ILE A 183 -7.97 -28.56 -14.00
N LEU A 184 -7.54 -27.38 -13.53
CA LEU A 184 -7.90 -26.83 -12.23
C LEU A 184 -9.41 -26.61 -12.12
N TYR A 185 -10.02 -26.00 -13.15
CA TYR A 185 -11.47 -25.81 -13.21
C TYR A 185 -12.23 -27.14 -13.12
N SER A 186 -11.82 -28.14 -13.90
CA SER A 186 -12.46 -29.46 -13.94
C SER A 186 -12.34 -30.21 -12.61
N HIS A 187 -11.24 -30.02 -11.88
CA HIS A 187 -11.03 -30.62 -10.57
C HIS A 187 -12.02 -30.05 -9.56
N PHE A 188 -12.07 -28.72 -9.41
CA PHE A 188 -12.98 -28.06 -8.47
C PHE A 188 -14.45 -28.23 -8.83
N ARG A 189 -14.80 -28.31 -10.12
CA ARG A 189 -16.17 -28.57 -10.57
C ARG A 189 -16.69 -29.96 -10.16
N LYS A 190 -15.81 -30.96 -10.02
CA LYS A 190 -16.21 -32.30 -9.54
C LYS A 190 -16.68 -32.27 -8.08
N PHE A 191 -16.03 -31.45 -7.24
CA PHE A 191 -16.35 -31.37 -5.81
C PHE A 191 -17.47 -30.37 -5.51
N HIS A 192 -17.46 -29.20 -6.16
CA HIS A 192 -18.37 -28.09 -5.83
C HIS A 192 -19.44 -27.79 -6.90
N LYS A 193 -19.68 -28.71 -7.85
CA LYS A 193 -20.66 -28.58 -8.95
C LYS A 193 -20.52 -27.24 -9.69
N ASP A 194 -21.60 -26.72 -10.29
CA ASP A 194 -21.64 -25.48 -11.08
C ASP A 194 -21.53 -24.19 -10.22
N ARG A 195 -20.98 -24.26 -9.01
CA ARG A 195 -20.75 -23.07 -8.15
C ARG A 195 -19.41 -22.39 -8.40
N VAL A 196 -18.52 -23.06 -9.14
CA VAL A 196 -17.22 -22.53 -9.59
C VAL A 196 -17.44 -21.65 -10.81
N VAL A 197 -17.10 -20.37 -10.70
CA VAL A 197 -17.28 -19.37 -11.76
C VAL A 197 -16.11 -19.42 -12.74
N THR A 198 -14.88 -19.29 -12.24
CA THR A 198 -13.66 -19.32 -13.05
C THR A 198 -12.49 -19.94 -12.31
N ALA A 199 -11.53 -20.46 -13.07
CA ALA A 199 -10.22 -20.82 -12.56
C ALA A 199 -9.14 -20.17 -13.42
N HIS A 200 -8.13 -19.59 -12.78
CA HIS A 200 -7.01 -18.93 -13.42
C HIS A 200 -5.71 -19.51 -12.89
N LEU A 201 -4.83 -19.96 -13.78
CA LEU A 201 -3.49 -20.39 -13.39
C LEU A 201 -2.55 -19.18 -13.37
N VAL A 202 -1.72 -19.10 -12.32
CA VAL A 202 -0.67 -18.08 -12.25
C VAL A 202 0.52 -18.57 -13.05
N MET A 203 0.88 -17.79 -14.07
CA MET A 203 2.03 -18.08 -14.93
C MET A 203 3.27 -17.32 -14.48
N ASN A 204 4.45 -17.87 -14.80
CA ASN A 204 5.71 -17.21 -14.44
C ASN A 204 6.03 -16.08 -15.44
N TYR A 205 5.69 -14.85 -15.04
CA TYR A 205 6.03 -13.62 -15.75
C TYR A 205 7.23 -12.87 -15.15
N SER A 206 8.09 -13.52 -14.35
CA SER A 206 9.20 -12.83 -13.67
C SER A 206 10.10 -12.04 -14.63
N ARG A 207 10.41 -12.60 -15.81
CA ARG A 207 11.20 -11.91 -16.85
C ARG A 207 10.49 -10.68 -17.42
N ALA A 208 9.17 -10.74 -17.56
CA ALA A 208 8.37 -9.61 -18.07
C ALA A 208 8.29 -8.49 -17.02
N ILE A 209 8.08 -8.85 -15.75
CA ILE A 209 8.05 -7.91 -14.63
C ILE A 209 9.41 -7.21 -14.48
N GLU A 210 10.51 -7.96 -14.57
CA GLU A 210 11.85 -7.39 -14.53
C GLU A 210 12.09 -6.42 -15.69
N ALA A 211 11.72 -6.81 -16.92
CA ALA A 211 11.82 -5.94 -18.10
C ALA A 211 10.94 -4.68 -18.02
N GLU A 212 9.76 -4.78 -17.39
CA GLU A 212 8.87 -3.63 -17.16
C GLU A 212 9.47 -2.66 -16.13
N HIS A 213 10.01 -3.18 -15.02
CA HIS A 213 10.73 -2.38 -14.04
C HIS A 213 11.91 -1.64 -14.69
N ASP A 214 12.66 -2.35 -15.52
CA ASP A 214 13.78 -1.84 -16.29
C ASP A 214 13.39 -0.74 -17.29
N LEU A 215 12.24 -0.89 -17.95
CA LEU A 215 11.66 0.13 -18.82
C LEU A 215 11.25 1.37 -18.02
N LYS A 216 10.57 1.18 -16.89
CA LYS A 216 10.13 2.27 -16.01
C LYS A 216 11.32 3.04 -15.44
N TRP A 217 12.39 2.34 -15.08
CA TRP A 217 13.64 2.97 -14.65
C TRP A 217 14.24 3.87 -15.74
N ALA A 218 14.30 3.39 -16.99
CA ALA A 218 14.80 4.19 -18.13
C ALA A 218 13.91 5.41 -18.42
N GLN A 219 12.58 5.26 -18.31
CA GLN A 219 11.63 6.38 -18.44
C GLN A 219 11.85 7.43 -17.35
N ASN A 220 11.98 7.01 -16.09
CA ASN A 220 12.28 7.90 -14.97
C ASN A 220 13.61 8.63 -15.17
N LYS A 221 14.63 7.96 -15.73
CA LYS A 221 15.91 8.60 -16.08
C LYS A 221 15.73 9.66 -17.17
N LEU A 222 14.98 9.36 -18.23
CA LEU A 222 14.68 10.32 -19.29
C LEU A 222 13.95 11.56 -18.75
N GLU A 223 12.92 11.36 -17.92
CA GLU A 223 12.16 12.47 -17.31
C GLU A 223 13.03 13.32 -16.40
N ARG A 224 13.82 12.71 -15.51
CA ARG A 224 14.76 13.44 -14.65
C ARG A 224 15.75 14.27 -15.46
N THR A 225 16.30 13.71 -16.54
CA THR A 225 17.20 14.46 -17.43
C THR A 225 16.48 15.63 -18.11
N ARG A 226 15.24 15.47 -18.56
CA ARG A 226 14.45 16.57 -19.15
C ARG A 226 14.16 17.68 -18.14
N ILE A 227 13.72 17.34 -16.93
CA ILE A 227 13.48 18.30 -15.85
C ILE A 227 14.75 19.06 -15.51
N GLN A 228 15.88 18.36 -15.38
CA GLN A 228 17.17 18.97 -15.08
C GLN A 228 17.64 19.92 -16.19
N ASN A 229 17.40 19.57 -17.46
CA ASN A 229 17.72 20.45 -18.59
C ASN A 229 16.84 21.70 -18.60
N ALA A 230 15.54 21.55 -18.35
CA ALA A 230 14.60 22.66 -18.29
C ALA A 230 14.93 23.64 -17.15
N GLN A 231 15.24 23.12 -15.95
CA GLN A 231 15.60 23.94 -14.79
C GLN A 231 16.89 24.74 -14.99
N ARG A 232 17.85 24.20 -15.75
CA ARG A 232 19.16 24.84 -15.96
C ARG A 232 19.17 25.84 -17.12
N GLN A 233 18.05 25.99 -17.86
CA GLN A 233 17.98 26.79 -19.10
C GLN A 233 19.19 26.57 -20.02
N ARG A 234 19.70 25.33 -20.06
CA ARG A 234 20.95 25.02 -20.74
C ARG A 234 20.66 24.90 -22.23
N GLU A 235 21.23 25.78 -23.05
CA GLU A 235 21.17 25.65 -24.52
C GLU A 235 21.89 24.37 -24.99
N GLU A 236 22.97 24.00 -24.30
CA GLU A 236 23.73 22.78 -24.58
C GLU A 236 23.24 21.59 -23.75
N GLN A 237 22.82 20.53 -24.44
CA GLN A 237 22.36 19.29 -23.83
C GLN A 237 23.51 18.58 -23.10
N PRO A 238 23.29 18.04 -21.88
CA PRO A 238 24.31 17.28 -21.19
C PRO A 238 24.67 16.03 -22.00
N GLU A 239 25.96 15.75 -22.15
CA GLU A 239 26.45 14.56 -22.83
C GLU A 239 26.67 13.44 -21.84
N LEU A 240 26.15 12.24 -22.13
CA LEU A 240 26.55 11.03 -21.45
C LEU A 240 27.78 10.44 -22.14
N SER A 241 28.77 10.08 -21.33
CA SER A 241 29.89 9.29 -21.77
C SER A 241 29.52 7.81 -21.65
N VAL A 242 29.24 7.17 -22.78
CA VAL A 242 28.92 5.74 -22.81
C VAL A 242 30.22 4.94 -23.03
N ARG A 243 30.45 3.93 -22.19
CA ARG A 243 31.58 3.00 -22.33
C ARG A 243 31.10 1.73 -23.03
N PRO A 244 31.59 1.39 -24.23
CA PRO A 244 31.58 0.01 -24.67
C PRO A 244 32.65 -0.77 -23.88
N PHE A 245 32.41 -2.06 -23.69
CA PHE A 245 33.39 -2.96 -23.09
C PHE A 245 34.61 -3.03 -24.04
N TRP A 246 35.78 -2.60 -23.54
CA TRP A 246 37.03 -2.33 -24.27
C TRP A 246 36.97 -1.17 -25.30
N GLN A 247 37.39 0.00 -24.81
CA GLN A 247 37.99 1.15 -25.53
C GLN A 247 37.08 2.14 -26.30
N CYS A 248 37.40 3.43 -26.05
CA CYS A 248 36.82 4.69 -26.54
C CYS A 248 35.47 5.12 -25.92
N PHE A 249 35.55 6.16 -25.08
CA PHE A 249 34.39 6.89 -24.57
C PHE A 249 33.72 7.66 -25.72
N ARG A 250 32.48 7.32 -26.03
CA ARG A 250 31.66 8.12 -26.95
C ARG A 250 30.77 9.04 -26.12
N ARG A 251 30.80 10.34 -26.44
CA ARG A 251 29.85 11.31 -25.90
C ARG A 251 28.61 11.33 -26.77
N VAL A 252 27.45 11.16 -26.14
CA VAL A 252 26.14 11.16 -26.81
C VAL A 252 25.21 12.08 -26.02
N PRO A 253 24.36 12.89 -26.68
CA PRO A 253 23.38 13.70 -25.97
C PRO A 253 22.50 12.83 -25.06
N ALA A 254 22.42 13.20 -23.78
CA ALA A 254 21.77 12.41 -22.74
C ALA A 254 20.32 12.05 -23.07
N VAL A 255 19.57 13.04 -23.56
CA VAL A 255 18.16 12.89 -23.88
C VAL A 255 17.97 11.87 -24.99
N ARG A 256 18.79 11.96 -26.05
CA ARG A 256 18.75 11.03 -27.18
C ARG A 256 19.09 9.60 -26.74
N TYR A 257 20.14 9.44 -25.93
CA TYR A 257 20.52 8.14 -25.40
C TYR A 257 19.37 7.49 -24.62
N TRP A 258 18.78 8.21 -23.67
CA TRP A 258 17.68 7.67 -22.87
C TRP A 258 16.40 7.43 -23.69
N GLN A 259 16.14 8.21 -24.73
CA GLN A 259 15.05 7.94 -25.67
C GLN A 259 15.25 6.63 -26.43
N GLU A 260 16.46 6.40 -26.94
CA GLU A 260 16.82 5.15 -27.63
C GLU A 260 16.73 3.96 -26.68
N GLU A 261 17.20 4.12 -25.43
CA GLU A 261 17.14 3.07 -24.40
C GLU A 261 15.70 2.70 -24.02
N VAL A 262 14.81 3.69 -23.84
CA VAL A 262 13.38 3.44 -23.58
C VAL A 262 12.74 2.70 -24.75
N HIS A 263 13.03 3.09 -25.99
CA HIS A 263 12.51 2.43 -27.18
C HIS A 263 13.00 0.99 -27.30
N TYR A 264 14.29 0.75 -27.01
CA TYR A 264 14.88 -0.58 -26.99
C TYR A 264 14.22 -1.48 -25.94
N ARG A 265 14.09 -1.00 -24.69
CA ARG A 265 13.45 -1.75 -23.60
C ARG A 265 11.97 -2.02 -23.87
N ALA A 266 11.26 -1.09 -24.50
CA ALA A 266 9.85 -1.28 -24.89
C ALA A 266 9.70 -2.42 -25.90
N LYS A 267 10.56 -2.46 -26.92
CA LYS A 267 10.60 -3.56 -27.88
C LYS A 267 11.02 -4.89 -27.24
N LEU A 268 11.95 -4.86 -26.29
CA LEU A 268 12.36 -6.06 -25.58
C LEU A 268 11.20 -6.63 -24.75
N LEU A 269 10.47 -5.76 -24.05
CA LEU A 269 9.28 -6.13 -23.28
C LEU A 269 8.19 -6.72 -24.19
N GLU A 270 7.92 -6.10 -25.34
CA GLU A 270 6.98 -6.62 -26.34
C GLU A 270 7.38 -8.01 -26.82
N LYS A 271 8.67 -8.23 -27.12
CA LYS A 271 9.19 -9.57 -27.49
C LYS A 271 8.98 -10.59 -26.37
N ILE A 272 9.18 -10.22 -25.11
CA ILE A 272 8.97 -11.10 -23.96
C ILE A 272 7.47 -11.43 -23.81
N TYR A 273 6.57 -10.47 -24.01
CA TYR A 273 5.13 -10.72 -23.97
C TYR A 273 4.66 -11.63 -25.11
N VAL A 274 5.17 -11.44 -26.33
CA VAL A 274 4.86 -12.30 -27.48
C VAL A 274 5.39 -13.72 -27.29
N GLN A 275 6.57 -13.88 -26.68
CA GLN A 275 7.11 -15.20 -26.32
C GLN A 275 6.24 -15.91 -25.27
N GLY A 276 5.58 -15.15 -24.40
CA GLY A 276 4.74 -15.67 -23.35
C GLY A 276 5.51 -16.45 -22.27
N PRO A 277 4.81 -16.88 -21.21
CA PRO A 277 5.41 -17.67 -20.14
C PRO A 277 5.53 -19.14 -20.58
N THR A 278 6.72 -19.71 -20.42
CA THR A 278 6.98 -21.13 -20.75
C THR A 278 6.58 -22.10 -19.64
N LYS A 279 6.41 -21.61 -18.41
CA LYS A 279 6.11 -22.42 -17.21
C LYS A 279 5.09 -21.74 -16.30
N GLY A 280 4.27 -22.53 -15.64
CA GLY A 280 3.41 -22.09 -14.55
C GLY A 280 4.20 -21.75 -13.28
N ALA A 281 3.63 -20.89 -12.43
CA ALA A 281 4.18 -20.57 -11.12
C ALA A 281 3.86 -21.64 -10.05
N GLY A 282 2.99 -22.60 -10.38
CA GLY A 282 2.48 -23.62 -9.44
C GLY A 282 1.42 -23.10 -8.47
N LEU A 283 0.78 -21.98 -8.84
CA LEU A 283 -0.29 -21.32 -8.10
C LEU A 283 -1.49 -21.14 -9.03
N GLY A 284 -2.70 -21.17 -8.48
CA GLY A 284 -3.92 -20.88 -9.21
C GLY A 284 -4.96 -20.19 -8.34
N PHE A 285 -5.85 -19.45 -8.95
CA PHE A 285 -7.01 -18.83 -8.31
C PHE A 285 -8.28 -19.50 -8.79
N VAL A 286 -9.17 -19.84 -7.87
CA VAL A 286 -10.49 -20.41 -8.18
C VAL A 286 -11.55 -19.51 -7.56
N SER A 287 -12.43 -18.96 -8.38
CA SER A 287 -13.49 -18.06 -7.94
C SER A 287 -14.84 -18.77 -7.90
N PHE A 288 -15.61 -18.51 -6.84
CA PHE A 288 -16.90 -19.13 -6.56
C PHE A 288 -18.03 -18.11 -6.57
N THR A 289 -19.26 -18.60 -6.70
CA THR A 289 -20.46 -17.77 -6.73
C THR A 289 -20.85 -17.27 -5.33
N SER A 290 -20.55 -18.02 -4.28
CA SER A 290 -20.88 -17.71 -2.88
C SER A 290 -19.64 -17.85 -1.98
N PRO A 291 -19.48 -16.99 -0.95
CA PRO A 291 -18.38 -17.10 0.00
C PRO A 291 -18.47 -18.37 0.87
N ASP A 292 -19.67 -18.92 1.09
CA ASP A 292 -19.85 -20.13 1.90
C ASP A 292 -19.15 -21.33 1.24
N CYS A 293 -19.11 -21.34 -0.10
CA CYS A 293 -18.44 -22.39 -0.85
C CYS A 293 -16.91 -22.35 -0.62
N VAL A 294 -16.35 -21.16 -0.42
CA VAL A 294 -14.92 -20.97 -0.12
C VAL A 294 -14.61 -21.53 1.26
N SER A 295 -15.44 -21.26 2.27
CA SER A 295 -15.27 -21.85 3.61
C SER A 295 -15.45 -23.36 3.61
N ASP A 296 -16.42 -23.89 2.85
CA ASP A 296 -16.65 -25.33 2.72
C ASP A 296 -15.44 -26.03 2.07
N SER A 297 -14.89 -25.46 0.99
CA SER A 297 -13.69 -25.97 0.33
C SER A 297 -12.46 -25.95 1.25
N LEU A 298 -12.33 -24.95 2.14
CA LEU A 298 -11.23 -24.89 3.11
C LEU A 298 -11.37 -25.92 4.23
N ALA A 299 -12.60 -26.34 4.54
CA ALA A 299 -12.88 -27.34 5.56
C ALA A 299 -12.76 -28.79 5.04
N ASP A 300 -12.87 -29.01 3.72
CA ASP A 300 -12.77 -30.34 3.11
C ASP A 300 -11.31 -30.75 2.88
N PRO A 301 -10.78 -31.80 3.55
CA PRO A 301 -9.41 -32.27 3.37
C PRO A 301 -9.15 -32.95 2.01
N ARG A 302 -10.20 -33.14 1.19
CA ARG A 302 -10.10 -33.77 -0.14
C ARG A 302 -9.80 -32.77 -1.27
N VAL A 303 -9.92 -31.47 -0.97
CA VAL A 303 -9.68 -30.33 -1.86
C VAL A 303 -8.33 -29.70 -1.55
#